data_AF-W0HLN0-F1
#
_entry.id   AF-W0HLN0-F1
#
_cell.length_a   1.000
_cell.length_b   1.000
_cell.length_c   1.000
_cell.angle_alpha   90.00
_cell.angle_beta   90.00
_cell.angle_gamma   90.00
#
_symmetry.space_group_name_H-M   'P 1'
#
loop_
_entity.id
_entity.type
_entity.pdbx_description
1 polymer ?
#
loop_
_entity_poly.entity_id
_entity_poly.type
_entity_poly.pdbx_seq_one_letter_code
_entity_poly.pdbx_strand_id
1 'polypeptide(L)' 'MGGQMPDIIDITSEREELFRERAIAEARRRYRPMAITGHCYNCEEETLGNFCCPECREDWEKHQYARRQRPVR' A
#
# COMPACT_ATOMS: atom_id res chain seq x y z
N MET A 1 -11.30 -46.25 -3.42
CA MET A 1 -10.54 -44.98 -3.25
C MET A 1 -11.02 -44.05 -4.34
N GLY A 2 -11.95 -43.14 -4.02
CA GLY A 2 -12.52 -42.21 -5.00
C GLY A 2 -11.68 -40.94 -5.03
N GLY A 3 -10.83 -40.80 -6.05
CA GLY A 3 -10.16 -39.53 -6.32
C GLY A 3 -11.17 -38.58 -6.97
N GLN A 4 -11.56 -37.54 -6.26
CA GLN A 4 -12.31 -36.43 -6.83
C GLN A 4 -11.41 -35.80 -7.91
N MET A 5 -11.78 -35.93 -9.18
CA MET A 5 -11.14 -35.15 -10.24
C MET A 5 -11.49 -33.69 -9.96
N PRO A 6 -10.49 -32.79 -9.79
CA PRO A 6 -10.77 -31.39 -9.54
C PRO A 6 -11.53 -30.84 -10.74
N ASP A 7 -12.80 -30.48 -10.51
CA ASP A 7 -13.60 -29.82 -11.52
C ASP A 7 -13.14 -28.36 -11.66
N ILE A 8 -13.60 -27.67 -12.70
CA ILE A 8 -13.17 -26.31 -13.03
C ILE A 8 -13.40 -25.34 -11.86
N ILE A 9 -14.40 -25.63 -11.03
CA ILE A 9 -14.73 -24.85 -9.82
C ILE A 9 -13.63 -24.94 -8.76
N ASP A 10 -13.04 -26.12 -8.57
CA ASP A 10 -11.98 -26.37 -7.58
C ASP A 10 -10.72 -25.56 -7.97
N ILE A 11 -10.32 -25.65 -9.25
CA ILE A 11 -9.18 -24.93 -9.82
C ILE A 11 -9.37 -23.41 -9.77
N THR A 12 -10.61 -22.94 -9.99
CA THR A 12 -10.93 -21.50 -9.96
C THR A 12 -10.82 -20.96 -8.53
N SER A 13 -11.37 -21.68 -7.56
CA SER A 13 -11.31 -21.31 -6.14
C SER A 13 -9.87 -21.25 -5.63
N GLU A 14 -9.05 -22.25 -5.92
CA GLU A 14 -7.63 -22.24 -5.56
C GLU A 14 -6.88 -21.04 -6.15
N ARG A 15 -7.22 -20.67 -7.39
CA ARG A 15 -6.57 -19.54 -8.07
C ARG A 15 -6.99 -18.18 -7.50
N GLU A 16 -8.25 -18.02 -7.13
CA GLU A 16 -8.75 -16.82 -6.45
C GLU A 16 -8.10 -16.66 -5.07
N GLU A 17 -7.97 -17.76 -4.31
CA GLU A 17 -7.35 -17.76 -2.99
C GLU A 17 -5.87 -17.35 -3.09
N LEU A 18 -5.11 -17.96 -4.01
CA LEU A 18 -3.72 -17.58 -4.29
C LEU A 18 -3.58 -16.11 -4.71
N PHE A 19 -4.52 -15.59 -5.50
CA PHE A 19 -4.49 -14.19 -5.93
C PHE A 19 -4.73 -13.25 -4.74
N ARG A 20 -5.68 -13.60 -3.88
CA ARG A 20 -6.00 -12.85 -2.67
C ARG A 20 -4.82 -12.84 -1.69
N GLU A 21 -4.21 -13.99 -1.45
CA GLU A 21 -3.03 -14.12 -0.59
C GLU A 21 -1.86 -13.29 -1.12
N ARG A 22 -1.61 -13.32 -2.44
CA ARG A 22 -0.57 -12.50 -3.08
C ARG A 22 -0.84 -11.01 -2.93
N ALA A 23 -2.07 -10.56 -3.12
CA ALA A 23 -2.44 -9.16 -2.93
C ALA A 23 -2.21 -8.70 -1.48
N ILE A 24 -2.58 -9.54 -0.49
CA ILE A 24 -2.34 -9.25 0.93
C ILE A 24 -0.84 -9.23 1.25
N ALA A 25 -0.08 -10.22 0.76
CA ALA A 25 1.36 -10.29 0.97
C ALA A 25 2.09 -9.09 0.33
N GLU A 26 1.67 -8.68 -0.85
CA GLU A 26 2.20 -7.50 -1.55
C GLU A 26 1.88 -6.21 -0.80
N ALA A 27 0.63 -6.05 -0.33
CA ALA A 27 0.24 -4.90 0.49
C ALA A 27 1.06 -4.82 1.79
N ARG A 28 1.27 -5.96 2.47
CA ARG A 28 2.13 -6.05 3.67
C ARG A 28 3.57 -5.70 3.37
N ARG A 29 4.14 -6.17 2.25
CA ARG A 29 5.52 -5.84 1.83
C ARG A 29 5.70 -4.38 1.43
N ARG A 30 4.67 -3.76 0.85
CA ARG A 30 4.67 -2.34 0.44
C ARG A 30 4.45 -1.39 1.62
N TYR A 31 3.94 -1.89 2.75
CA TYR A 31 3.82 -1.11 3.97
C TYR A 31 5.21 -0.82 4.56
N ARG A 32 5.85 0.25 4.08
CA ARG A 32 6.97 0.88 4.76
C ARG A 32 6.41 2.01 5.61
N PRO A 33 6.42 1.91 6.94
CA PRO A 33 5.98 3.01 7.78
C PRO A 33 6.83 4.26 7.51
N MET A 34 6.16 5.42 7.48
CA MET A 34 6.73 6.76 7.61
C MET A 34 7.84 6.76 8.66
N ALA A 35 9.13 6.89 8.31
CA ALA A 35 10.17 7.00 9.33
C ALA A 35 10.06 8.37 10.00
N ILE A 36 9.97 8.42 11.33
CA ILE A 36 9.92 9.70 12.03
C ILE A 36 11.32 10.32 11.95
N THR A 37 11.47 11.35 11.12
CA THR A 37 12.74 12.08 10.91
C THR A 37 12.93 13.22 11.93
N GLY A 38 11.97 13.45 12.81
CA GLY A 38 11.93 14.61 13.72
C GLY A 38 11.54 15.92 13.03
N HIS A 39 11.24 15.89 11.73
CA HIS A 39 10.87 17.06 10.94
C HIS A 39 9.65 16.76 10.07
N CYS A 40 8.86 17.78 9.77
CA CYS A 40 7.64 17.67 8.99
C CYS A 40 7.99 17.32 7.54
N TYR A 41 7.36 16.29 6.98
CA TYR A 41 7.57 15.90 5.59
C TYR A 41 7.09 16.94 4.54
N ASN A 42 6.33 17.95 4.96
CA ASN A 42 5.80 18.99 4.07
C ASN A 42 6.55 20.33 4.18
N CYS A 43 6.71 20.86 5.38
CA CYS A 43 7.31 22.17 5.62
C CYS A 43 8.68 22.12 6.34
N GLU A 44 9.17 20.92 6.66
CA GLU A 44 10.48 20.68 7.28
C GLU A 44 10.66 21.27 8.69
N GLU A 45 9.60 21.76 9.33
CA GLU A 45 9.64 22.16 10.75
C GLU A 45 9.85 20.99 11.71
N GLU A 46 10.49 21.24 12.85
CA GLU A 46 10.67 20.26 13.92
C GLU A 46 9.31 19.75 14.44
N THR A 47 9.15 18.42 14.48
CA THR A 47 7.92 17.77 14.99
C THR A 47 8.24 16.41 15.60
N LEU A 48 7.44 16.03 16.59
CA LEU A 48 7.52 14.71 17.23
C LEU A 48 6.99 13.58 16.31
N GLY A 49 6.27 13.93 15.24
CA GLY A 49 5.66 12.99 14.31
C GLY A 49 6.19 13.10 12.89
N ASN A 50 5.38 12.69 11.92
CA ASN A 50 5.68 12.85 10.50
C ASN A 50 5.27 14.24 9.98
N PHE A 51 4.33 14.91 10.65
CA PHE A 51 3.78 16.21 10.23
C PHE A 51 3.59 17.10 11.47
N CYS A 52 3.81 18.41 11.32
CA CYS A 52 3.58 19.39 12.38
C CYS A 52 2.08 19.70 12.59
N CYS A 53 1.27 19.56 11.54
CA CYS A 53 -0.17 19.86 11.57
C CYS A 53 -0.95 18.98 10.56
N PRO A 54 -2.28 18.86 10.71
CA PRO A 54 -3.12 18.10 9.78
C PRO A 54 -3.07 18.66 8.35
N GLU A 55 -2.99 19.98 8.19
CA GLU A 55 -2.91 20.63 6.88
C GLU A 55 -1.64 20.20 6.11
N CYS A 56 -0.49 20.13 6.79
CA CYS A 56 0.75 19.65 6.19
C CYS A 56 0.66 18.19 5.72
N ARG A 57 -0.09 17.36 6.45
CA ARG A 57 -0.34 15.98 6.04
C ARG A 57 -1.17 15.93 4.76
N GLU A 58 -2.28 16.65 4.72
CA GLU A 58 -3.16 16.69 3.54
C GLU A 58 -2.44 17.22 2.30
N ASP A 59 -1.66 18.28 2.47
CA ASP A 59 -0.88 18.88 1.40
C ASP A 59 0.18 17.90 0.87
N TRP A 60 0.90 17.23 1.76
CA TRP A 60 1.84 16.18 1.38
C TRP A 60 1.15 15.03 0.63
N GLU A 61 -0.01 14.56 1.09
CA GLU A 61 -0.78 13.50 0.42
C GLU A 61 -1.23 13.93 -1.00
N LYS A 62 -1.68 15.19 -1.17
CA LYS A 62 -2.00 15.75 -2.50
C LYS A 62 -0.78 15.79 -3.41
N HIS A 63 0.36 16.22 -2.91
CA HIS A 63 1.62 16.22 -3.66
C HIS A 63 2.04 14.81 -4.07
N GLN A 64 1.92 13.81 -3.19
CA GLN A 64 2.20 12.41 -3.53
C GLN A 64 1.23 11.90 -4.60
N TYR A 65 -0.06 12.22 -4.50
CA TYR A 65 -1.07 11.83 -5.47
C TYR A 65 -0.79 12.44 -6.85
N ALA A 66 -0.43 13.73 -6.91
CA ALA A 66 -0.05 14.40 -8.15
C ALA A 66 1.23 13.81 -8.76
N ARG A 67 2.23 13.46 -7.93
CA ARG A 67 3.47 12.80 -8.38
C ARG A 67 3.20 11.41 -8.97
N ARG A 68 2.30 10.63 -8.36
CA ARG A 68 1.91 9.29 -8.86
C ARG A 68 1.16 9.34 -10.19
N GLN A 69 0.37 10.39 -10.41
CA GLN A 69 -0.41 10.56 -11.64
C GLN A 69 0.38 11.20 -12.78
N ARG A 70 1.54 11.80 -12.52
CA ARG A 70 2.39 12.31 -13.59
C ARG A 70 2.91 11.14 -14.41
N PRO A 71 2.53 11.02 -15.70
CA PRO A 71 3.16 10.05 -16.57
C PRO A 71 4.64 10.43 -16.70
N VAL A 72 5.51 9.47 -16.44
CA VAL A 72 6.94 9.59 -16.77
C VAL A 72 6.99 9.74 -18.30
N ARG A 73 7.36 10.93 -18.77
CA ARG A 73 7.36 11.30 -20.18
C ARG A 73 8.68 10.91 -20.85
#